data_AF-A0A7X4ZAW3-F1
#
_entry.id   AF-A0A7X4ZAW3-F1
#
_cell.length_a   1.000
_cell.length_b   1.000
_cell.length_c   1.000
_cell.angle_alpha   90.00
_cell.angle_beta   90.00
_cell.angle_gamma   90.00
#
_symmetry.space_group_name_H-M   'P 1'
#
loop_
_entity.id
_entity.type
_entity.pdbx_description
1 polymer ?
#
loop_
_entity_poly.entity_id
_entity_poly.type
_entity_poly.pdbx_seq_one_letter_code
_entity_poly.pdbx_strand_id
1 'polypeptide(L)'
;DTVFRYIRLTNLIPELLQKVDEGIIAFSPAVELSYLSEGQQRVLLDAMALNDCTPSHTQSIRLKRKAQQGVLSSDSIYEILSEEKANQQERISFRVEDLRSFFPKNYTQKQMTDTILKLLYDNQRKLERRRSSRGER
;
A
#
# COMPACT_ATOMS: atom_id res chain seq x y z
N ASP A 1 -0.19 19.83 -19.47
CA ASP A 1 0.28 19.14 -18.25
C ASP A 1 1.05 17.85 -18.53
N THR A 2 0.52 16.95 -19.38
CA THR A 2 1.13 15.65 -19.69
C THR A 2 2.54 15.73 -20.28
N VAL A 3 2.80 16.64 -21.23
CA VAL A 3 4.13 16.81 -21.85
C VAL A 3 5.20 17.16 -20.81
N PHE A 4 4.89 18.04 -19.86
CA PHE A 4 5.82 18.42 -18.79
C PHE A 4 6.16 17.25 -17.85
N ARG A 5 5.21 16.33 -17.62
CA ARG A 5 5.43 15.13 -16.81
C ARG A 5 6.36 14.13 -17.49
N TYR A 6 6.24 13.95 -18.80
CA TYR A 6 7.16 13.08 -19.56
C TYR A 6 8.57 13.66 -19.62
N ILE A 7 8.70 14.97 -19.87
CA ILE A 7 10.00 15.66 -19.80
C ILE A 7 10.63 15.47 -18.42
N ARG A 8 9.82 15.44 -17.37
CA ARG A 8 10.34 15.30 -16.02
C ARG A 8 11.03 13.95 -15.79
N LEU A 9 10.56 12.86 -16.42
CA LEU A 9 11.18 11.53 -16.28
C LEU A 9 12.65 11.49 -16.71
N THR A 10 13.11 12.42 -17.54
CA THR A 10 14.53 12.50 -17.93
C THR A 10 15.45 12.90 -16.77
N ASN A 11 14.89 13.27 -15.61
CA ASN A 11 15.64 13.55 -14.38
C ASN A 11 15.75 12.31 -13.48
N LEU A 12 15.21 11.17 -13.91
CA LEU A 12 15.45 9.89 -13.23
C LEU A 12 16.82 9.34 -13.63
N ILE A 13 17.47 8.66 -12.70
CA ILE A 13 18.64 7.84 -13.00
C ILE A 13 18.25 6.70 -13.96
N PRO A 14 19.17 6.24 -14.83
CA PRO A 14 18.89 5.22 -15.85
C PRO A 14 18.23 3.96 -15.29
N GLU A 15 18.63 3.53 -14.09
CA GLU A 15 18.12 2.33 -13.44
C GLU A 15 16.67 2.47 -12.99
N LEU A 16 16.26 3.66 -12.51
CA LEU A 16 14.87 3.92 -12.19
C LEU A 16 14.03 4.10 -13.45
N LEU A 17 14.59 4.73 -14.49
CA LEU A 17 13.91 4.87 -15.78
C LEU A 17 13.63 3.50 -16.40
N GLN A 18 14.61 2.60 -16.38
CA GLN A 18 14.44 1.22 -16.84
C GLN A 18 13.32 0.50 -16.09
N LYS A 19 13.24 0.65 -14.76
CA LYS A 19 12.14 0.07 -13.97
C LYS A 19 10.77 0.65 -14.31
N VAL A 20 10.70 1.88 -14.84
CA VAL A 20 9.46 2.47 -15.36
C VAL A 20 9.10 1.85 -16.71
N ASP A 21 10.09 1.70 -17.60
CA ASP A 21 9.92 1.09 -18.92
C ASP A 21 9.49 -0.39 -18.82
N GLU A 22 10.02 -1.12 -17.84
CA GLU A 22 9.64 -2.50 -17.50
C GLU A 22 8.26 -2.60 -16.82
N GLY A 23 7.63 -1.46 -16.48
CA GLY A 23 6.32 -1.42 -15.80
C GLY A 23 6.35 -1.77 -14.31
N ILE A 24 7.55 -1.90 -13.72
CA ILE A 24 7.75 -2.19 -12.30
C ILE A 24 7.36 -0.96 -11.44
N ILE A 25 7.72 0.23 -11.90
CA ILE A 25 7.31 1.50 -11.29
C ILE A 25 6.26 2.16 -12.20
N ALA A 26 5.08 2.43 -11.64
CA ALA A 26 4.05 3.14 -12.39
C ALA A 26 4.46 4.59 -12.69
N PHE A 27 3.93 5.15 -13.78
CA PHE A 27 4.24 6.51 -14.26
C PHE A 27 4.06 7.59 -13.18
N SER A 28 2.95 7.55 -12.43
CA SER A 28 2.66 8.59 -11.43
C SER A 28 3.70 8.62 -10.29
N PRO A 29 4.06 7.49 -9.63
CA PRO A 29 5.23 7.42 -8.76
C PRO A 29 6.53 7.94 -9.41
N ALA A 30 6.83 7.51 -10.63
CA ALA A 30 8.06 7.89 -11.33
C ALA A 30 8.21 9.41 -11.51
N VAL A 31 7.11 10.08 -11.85
CA VAL A 31 7.06 11.54 -11.96
C VAL A 31 7.38 12.20 -10.62
N GLU A 32 6.90 11.68 -9.49
CA GLU A 32 7.24 12.26 -8.18
C GLU A 32 8.70 11.97 -7.78
N LEU A 33 9.20 10.77 -8.08
CA LEU A 33 10.58 10.36 -7.80
C LEU A 33 11.61 11.19 -8.56
N SER A 34 11.27 11.66 -9.76
CA SER A 34 12.14 12.53 -10.55
C SER A 34 12.48 13.87 -9.86
N TYR A 35 11.77 14.27 -8.80
CA TYR A 35 12.05 15.47 -8.01
C TYR A 35 13.12 15.27 -6.93
N LEU A 36 13.55 14.03 -6.70
CA LEU A 36 14.66 13.72 -5.80
C LEU A 36 15.98 14.01 -6.51
N SER A 37 17.02 14.34 -5.73
CA SER A 37 18.38 14.43 -6.25
C SER A 37 18.90 13.06 -6.69
N GLU A 38 19.90 13.04 -7.57
CA GLU A 38 20.52 11.80 -8.05
C GLU A 38 21.00 10.89 -6.90
N GLY A 39 21.59 11.49 -5.85
CA GLY A 39 22.00 10.75 -4.66
C GLY A 39 20.84 10.13 -3.88
N GLN A 40 19.73 10.86 -3.74
CA GLN A 40 18.53 10.34 -3.09
C GLN A 40 17.87 9.22 -3.91
N GLN A 41 17.91 9.34 -5.25
CA GLN A 41 17.42 8.30 -6.15
C GLN A 41 18.25 7.02 -6.07
N ARG A 42 19.57 7.11 -5.90
CA ARG A 42 20.43 5.94 -5.64
C ARG A 42 20.10 5.26 -4.31
N VAL A 43 19.96 6.03 -3.23
CA VAL A 43 19.57 5.47 -1.93
C VAL A 43 18.21 4.80 -1.99
N LEU A 44 17.25 5.39 -2.72
CA LEU A 44 15.95 4.79 -2.98
C LEU A 44 16.09 3.47 -3.75
N LEU A 45 16.92 3.42 -4.79
CA LEU A 45 17.16 2.21 -5.57
C LEU A 45 17.74 1.08 -4.71
N ASP A 46 18.71 1.40 -3.85
CA ASP A 46 19.29 0.44 -2.90
C ASP A 46 18.24 -0.07 -1.92
N ALA A 47 17.42 0.83 -1.37
CA ALA A 47 16.35 0.49 -0.46
C ALA A 47 15.26 -0.37 -1.13
N MET A 48 14.97 -0.14 -2.42
CA MET A 48 14.06 -0.98 -3.21
C MET A 48 14.61 -2.37 -3.43
N ALA A 49 15.92 -2.50 -3.69
CA ALA A 49 16.59 -3.79 -3.87
C ALA A 49 16.65 -4.59 -2.56
N LEU A 50 16.93 -3.93 -1.43
CA LEU A 50 17.03 -4.58 -0.12
C LEU A 50 15.69 -5.15 0.37
N ASN A 51 14.59 -4.44 0.09
CA ASN A 51 13.25 -4.80 0.58
C ASN A 51 12.39 -5.52 -0.47
N ASP A 52 12.93 -5.77 -1.67
CA ASP A 52 12.22 -6.31 -2.84
C ASP A 52 10.86 -5.61 -3.05
N CYS A 53 10.88 -4.27 -3.02
CA CYS A 53 9.66 -3.48 -3.03
C CYS A 53 9.77 -2.22 -3.89
N THR A 54 8.64 -1.78 -4.43
CA THR A 54 8.53 -0.50 -5.13
C THR A 54 7.73 0.51 -4.32
N PRO A 55 8.09 1.81 -4.37
CA PRO A 55 7.34 2.84 -3.67
C PRO A 55 5.95 3.03 -4.32
N SER A 56 4.93 3.09 -3.48
CA SER A 56 3.57 3.47 -3.89
C SER A 56 3.50 4.96 -4.22
N HIS A 57 2.43 5.37 -4.92
CA HIS A 57 2.24 6.78 -5.27
C HIS A 57 2.22 7.71 -4.05
N THR A 58 1.57 7.30 -2.95
CA THR A 58 1.55 8.05 -1.69
C THR A 58 2.94 8.18 -1.06
N GLN A 59 3.74 7.12 -1.10
CA GLN A 59 5.13 7.15 -0.62
C GLN A 59 5.97 8.09 -1.50
N SER A 60 5.85 8.03 -2.83
CA SER A 60 6.58 8.93 -3.74
C SER A 60 6.22 10.41 -3.53
N ILE A 61 4.94 10.74 -3.25
CA ILE A 61 4.54 12.11 -2.88
C ILE A 61 5.22 12.57 -1.58
N ARG A 62 5.28 11.70 -0.56
CA ARG A 62 5.94 12.01 0.72
C ARG A 62 7.44 12.20 0.54
N LEU A 63 8.09 11.33 -0.23
CA LEU A 63 9.52 11.45 -0.57
C LEU A 63 9.81 12.79 -1.24
N LYS A 64 9.03 13.15 -2.27
CA LYS A 64 9.15 14.46 -2.92
C LYS A 64 9.00 15.62 -1.95
N ARG A 65 7.97 15.61 -1.09
CA ARG A 65 7.74 16.69 -0.12
C ARG A 65 8.93 16.86 0.82
N LYS A 66 9.45 15.76 1.38
CA LYS A 66 10.65 15.79 2.23
C LYS A 66 11.88 16.29 1.46
N ALA A 67 12.05 15.89 0.19
CA ALA A 67 13.15 16.34 -0.66
C ALA A 67 13.09 17.85 -0.91
N GLN A 68 11.91 18.37 -1.25
CA GLN A 68 11.68 19.81 -1.47
C GLN A 68 11.87 20.65 -0.21
N GLN A 69 11.62 20.08 0.97
CA GLN A 69 11.88 20.69 2.26
C GLN A 69 13.36 20.59 2.69
N GLY A 70 14.20 19.85 1.96
CA GLY A 70 15.61 19.64 2.29
C GLY A 70 15.85 18.72 3.50
N VAL A 71 14.81 18.03 3.97
CA VAL A 71 14.86 17.15 5.17
C VAL A 71 14.88 15.67 4.81
N LEU A 72 14.99 15.32 3.53
CA LEU A 72 15.05 13.93 3.10
C LEU A 72 16.46 13.36 3.33
N SER A 73 16.62 12.67 4.45
CA SER A 73 17.78 11.83 4.76
C SER A 73 17.64 10.42 4.19
N SER A 74 18.75 9.70 4.10
CA SER A 74 18.76 8.29 3.70
C SER A 74 17.88 7.45 4.62
N ASP A 75 17.98 7.62 5.94
CA ASP A 75 17.16 6.90 6.91
C ASP A 75 15.65 7.14 6.70
N SER A 76 15.27 8.38 6.38
CA SER A 76 13.89 8.74 6.06
C SER A 76 13.38 8.01 4.81
N ILE A 77 14.25 7.69 3.84
CA ILE A 77 13.87 6.93 2.64
C ILE A 77 13.58 5.47 3.03
N TYR A 78 14.48 4.85 3.79
CA TYR A 78 14.28 3.47 4.29
C TYR A 78 13.03 3.35 5.15
N GLU A 79 12.80 4.28 6.08
CA GLU A 79 11.60 4.34 6.91
C GLU A 79 10.32 4.42 6.06
N ILE A 80 10.29 5.30 5.06
CA ILE A 80 9.11 5.44 4.21
C ILE A 80 8.83 4.18 3.38
N LEU A 81 9.87 3.45 2.95
CA LEU A 81 9.72 2.21 2.18
C LEU A 81 9.36 1.00 3.05
N SER A 82 9.79 1.00 4.32
CA SER A 82 9.49 -0.06 5.28
C SER A 82 8.10 0.08 5.93
N GLU A 83 7.48 1.26 5.86
CA GLU A 83 6.09 1.46 6.27
C GLU A 83 5.15 0.48 5.53
N GLU A 84 4.37 -0.27 6.30
CA GLU A 84 3.33 -1.15 5.76
C GLU A 84 2.38 -0.36 4.86
N LYS A 85 2.24 -0.84 3.63
CA LYS A 85 1.45 -0.16 2.61
C LYS A 85 -0.02 -0.23 3.03
N ALA A 86 -0.72 0.89 3.16
CA ALA A 86 -2.16 0.91 3.48
C ALA A 86 -3.01 0.13 2.44
N ASN A 87 -2.50 -0.01 1.22
CA ASN A 87 -3.04 -0.82 0.12
C ASN A 87 -2.74 -2.34 0.25
N GLN A 88 -1.99 -2.76 1.27
CA GLN A 88 -1.81 -4.16 1.69
C GLN A 88 -2.73 -4.55 2.85
N GLN A 89 -3.65 -3.69 3.31
CA GLN A 89 -4.78 -4.21 4.11
C GLN A 89 -5.59 -5.13 3.20
N GLU A 90 -5.57 -6.43 3.48
CA GLU A 90 -6.38 -7.43 2.78
C GLU A 90 -7.85 -7.02 2.82
N ARG A 91 -8.34 -6.46 1.71
CA ARG A 91 -9.74 -6.11 1.55
C ARG A 91 -10.48 -7.30 0.97
N ILE A 92 -11.16 -8.03 1.83
CA ILE A 92 -12.15 -9.01 1.39
C ILE A 92 -13.39 -8.24 0.95
N SER A 93 -13.68 -8.27 -0.35
CA SER A 93 -14.87 -7.66 -0.94
C SER A 93 -15.89 -8.73 -1.30
N PHE A 94 -17.16 -8.46 -0.98
CA PHE A 94 -18.29 -9.34 -1.29
C PHE A 94 -19.25 -8.60 -2.22
N ARG A 95 -19.87 -9.31 -3.16
CA ARG A 95 -21.00 -8.73 -3.89
C ARG A 95 -22.19 -8.64 -2.94
N VAL A 96 -22.89 -7.51 -2.97
CA VAL A 96 -24.07 -7.30 -2.11
C VAL A 96 -25.14 -8.35 -2.41
N GLU A 97 -25.28 -8.77 -3.67
CA GLU A 97 -26.22 -9.82 -4.11
C GLU A 97 -25.97 -11.17 -3.42
N ASP A 98 -24.70 -11.58 -3.29
CA ASP A 98 -24.33 -12.84 -2.64
C ASP A 98 -24.70 -12.83 -1.15
N LEU A 99 -24.56 -11.67 -0.50
CA LEU A 99 -24.92 -11.48 0.90
C LEU A 99 -26.43 -11.29 1.11
N ARG A 100 -27.15 -10.74 0.12
CA ARG A 100 -28.57 -10.37 0.25
C ARG A 100 -29.49 -11.54 0.54
N SER A 101 -29.10 -12.75 0.13
CA SER A 101 -29.83 -14.00 0.43
C SER A 101 -29.79 -14.38 1.92
N PHE A 102 -28.80 -13.87 2.67
CA PHE A 102 -28.59 -14.16 4.10
C PHE A 102 -29.14 -13.05 5.02
N PHE A 103 -29.56 -11.91 4.47
CA PHE A 103 -30.04 -10.76 5.24
C PHE A 103 -31.47 -10.38 4.88
N PRO A 104 -32.24 -9.78 5.81
CA PRO A 104 -33.55 -9.21 5.50
C PRO A 104 -33.47 -8.13 4.41
N LYS A 105 -34.49 -8.03 3.56
CA LYS A 105 -34.52 -7.09 2.41
C LYS A 105 -34.36 -5.60 2.79
N ASN A 106 -34.56 -5.27 4.07
CA ASN A 106 -34.55 -3.91 4.60
C ASN A 106 -33.20 -3.51 5.21
N TYR A 107 -32.18 -4.37 5.15
CA TYR A 107 -30.87 -4.07 5.70
C TYR A 107 -30.07 -3.13 4.81
N THR A 108 -29.47 -2.12 5.42
CA THR A 108 -28.47 -1.27 4.78
C THR A 108 -27.12 -1.98 4.72
N GLN A 109 -26.25 -1.57 3.80
CA GLN A 109 -24.89 -2.12 3.69
C GLN A 109 -24.13 -2.02 5.02
N LYS A 110 -24.29 -0.92 5.76
CA LYS A 110 -23.67 -0.73 7.07
C LYS A 110 -24.16 -1.76 8.10
N GLN A 111 -25.46 -2.04 8.13
CA GLN A 111 -26.05 -3.04 9.03
C GLN A 111 -25.63 -4.47 8.66
N MET A 112 -25.48 -4.77 7.36
CA MET A 112 -24.92 -6.05 6.91
C MET A 112 -23.48 -6.21 7.41
N THR A 113 -22.63 -5.21 7.20
CA THR A 113 -21.23 -5.24 7.68
C THR A 113 -21.14 -5.44 9.19
N ASP A 114 -21.93 -4.70 9.97
CA ASP A 114 -21.94 -4.81 11.44
C ASP A 114 -22.37 -6.21 11.90
N THR A 115 -23.38 -6.78 11.25
CA THR A 115 -23.88 -8.13 11.55
C THR A 115 -22.84 -9.20 11.18
N ILE A 116 -22.15 -9.06 10.04
CA ILE A 116 -21.07 -9.97 9.62
C ILE A 116 -19.94 -9.94 10.64
N LEU A 117 -19.50 -8.75 11.07
CA LEU A 117 -18.46 -8.61 12.09
C LEU A 117 -18.86 -9.27 13.41
N LYS A 118 -20.11 -9.09 13.84
CA LYS A 118 -20.63 -9.72 15.06
C LYS A 118 -20.65 -11.25 14.96
N LEU A 119 -21.08 -11.80 13.83
CA LEU A 119 -21.09 -13.26 13.60
C LEU A 119 -19.67 -13.85 13.63
N LEU A 120 -18.70 -13.15 13.02
CA LEU A 120 -17.30 -13.56 13.03
C LEU A 120 -16.72 -13.53 14.46
N TYR A 121 -17.03 -12.49 15.23
CA TYR A 121 -16.59 -12.36 16.63
C TYR A 121 -17.15 -13.49 17.51
N ASP A 122 -18.44 -13.79 17.38
CA ASP A 122 -19.08 -14.89 18.13
C ASP A 122 -18.53 -16.26 17.72
N ASN A 123 -18.21 -16.45 16.44
CA ASN A 123 -17.60 -17.69 15.95
C ASN A 123 -16.16 -17.86 16.48
N GLN A 124 -15.37 -16.78 16.49
CA GLN A 124 -14.02 -16.79 17.08
C GLN A 124 -14.07 -17.17 18.56
N ARG A 125 -14.95 -16.53 19.35
CA ARG A 125 -15.12 -16.90 20.78
C ARG A 125 -15.52 -18.35 20.97
N LYS A 126 -16.37 -18.92 20.10
CA LYS A 126 -16.75 -20.33 20.15
C LYS A 126 -15.58 -21.26 19.81
N LEU A 127 -14.75 -20.91 18.83
CA LEU A 127 -13.55 -21.68 18.46
C LEU A 127 -12.50 -21.68 19.58
N GLU A 128 -12.30 -20.53 20.25
CA GLU A 128 -11.39 -20.42 21.39
C GLU A 128 -11.85 -21.30 22.56
N ARG A 129 -13.15 -21.27 22.90
CA ARG A 129 -13.73 -22.16 23.93
C ARG A 129 -13.55 -23.64 23.61
N ARG A 130 -13.71 -24.03 22.33
CA ARG A 130 -13.51 -25.40 21.85
C ARG A 130 -12.04 -25.84 21.86
N ARG A 131 -11.10 -24.91 21.66
CA ARG A 131 -9.65 -25.18 21.77
C ARG A 131 -9.23 -25.33 23.23
N SER A 132 -9.70 -24.46 24.13
CA SER A 132 -9.41 -24.55 25.57
C SER A 132 -9.88 -25.87 26.19
N SER A 133 -11.06 -26.35 25.79
CA SER A 133 -11.63 -27.61 26.30
C SER A 133 -10.99 -28.90 25.72
N ARG A 134 -10.12 -28.78 24.71
CA ARG A 134 -9.34 -29.90 24.14
C ARG A 134 -7.90 -29.96 24.67
N GLY A 135 -7.40 -28.90 25.29
CA GLY A 135 -6.06 -28.86 25.90
C GLY A 135 -6.00 -29.31 27.37
N GLU A 136 -7.16 -29.56 27.99
CA GLU A 136 -7.29 -30.00 29.40
C GLU A 136 -7.62 -31.52 29.52
N ARG A 137 -7.38 -32.32 28.47
CA ARG A 137 -7.53 -33.78 28.49
C ARG A 137 -6.24 -34.49 28.15
#